data_AF-A0A9D8FSV0-F1
#
_entry.id   AF-A0A9D8FSV0-F1
#
_cell.length_a   1.000
_cell.length_b   1.000
_cell.length_c   1.000
_cell.angle_alpha   90.00
_cell.angle_beta   90.00
_cell.angle_gamma   90.00
#
_symmetry.space_group_name_H-M   'P 1'
#
loop_
_entity.id
_entity.type
_entity.pdbx_description
1 polymer ?
#
loop_
_entity_poly.entity_id
_entity_poly.type
_entity_poly.pdbx_seq_one_letter_code
_entity_poly.pdbx_strand_id
1 'polypeptide(L)'
;MGNIGPLQIETVRGTPVRVHGRTLTPVVRVLSVLGHHGTVRERSVEGSGWGVALVKPLQVIEQRDGKETVHPIPDATAAALRQMALVSLLVSVVSLVLIAVSRAVRDG
;
A
#
# COMPACT_ATOMS: atom_id res chain seq x y z
N MET A 1 26.36 -10.92 -0.25
CA MET A 1 25.06 -10.20 -0.22
C MET A 1 24.14 -10.85 -1.23
N GLY A 2 22.94 -11.29 -0.82
CA GLY A 2 21.95 -11.82 -1.77
C GLY A 2 21.43 -10.70 -2.69
N ASN A 3 21.17 -11.01 -3.96
CA ASN A 3 20.62 -10.03 -4.89
C ASN A 3 19.12 -9.85 -4.61
N ILE A 4 18.69 -8.60 -4.42
CA ILE A 4 17.28 -8.23 -4.38
C ILE A 4 16.81 -8.06 -5.82
N GLY A 5 15.85 -8.88 -6.24
CA GLY A 5 15.20 -8.76 -7.53
C GLY A 5 14.31 -7.50 -7.61
N PRO A 6 13.88 -7.13 -8.82
CA PRO A 6 13.11 -5.89 -9.02
C PRO A 6 11.76 -5.95 -8.30
N LEU A 7 11.29 -4.79 -7.83
CA LEU A 7 9.91 -4.62 -7.36
C LEU A 7 8.96 -4.81 -8.55
N GLN A 8 8.07 -5.79 -8.45
CA GLN A 8 7.01 -6.01 -9.42
C GLN A 8 5.70 -5.47 -8.86
N ILE A 9 4.97 -4.70 -9.67
CA ILE A 9 3.66 -4.15 -9.31
C ILE A 9 2.68 -4.57 -10.40
N GLU A 10 1.66 -5.32 -10.01
CA GLU A 10 0.63 -5.79 -10.92
C GLU A 10 -0.77 -5.53 -10.35
N THR A 11 -1.75 -5.37 -11.25
CA THR A 11 -3.16 -5.32 -10.87
C THR A 11 -3.81 -6.60 -11.34
N VAL A 12 -4.29 -7.40 -10.39
CA VAL A 12 -4.79 -8.76 -10.61
C VAL A 12 -6.29 -8.78 -10.38
N ARG A 13 -7.02 -9.41 -11.29
CA ARG A 13 -8.41 -9.81 -11.09
C ARG A 13 -8.42 -11.17 -10.41
N GLY A 14 -8.98 -11.25 -9.22
CA GLY A 14 -9.12 -12.50 -8.49
C GLY A 14 -10.23 -13.38 -9.09
N THR A 15 -10.35 -14.58 -8.53
CA THR A 15 -11.40 -15.52 -8.94
C THR A 15 -12.79 -14.93 -8.70
N PRO A 16 -13.68 -14.92 -9.72
CA PRO A 16 -15.04 -14.45 -9.54
C PRO A 16 -15.80 -15.32 -8.52
N VAL A 17 -16.48 -14.67 -7.58
CA VAL A 17 -17.29 -15.33 -6.54
C VAL A 17 -18.76 -15.02 -6.79
N ARG A 18 -19.60 -16.05 -6.85
CA ARG A 18 -21.06 -15.88 -7.01
C ARG A 18 -21.74 -15.77 -5.65
N VAL A 19 -22.50 -14.70 -5.44
CA VAL A 19 -23.17 -14.39 -4.17
C VAL A 19 -24.54 -13.77 -4.48
N HIS A 20 -25.63 -14.38 -4.02
CA HIS A 20 -27.01 -13.84 -4.15
C HIS A 20 -27.37 -13.37 -5.58
N GLY A 21 -27.08 -14.19 -6.60
CA GLY A 21 -27.38 -13.86 -8.01
C GLY A 21 -26.44 -12.82 -8.64
N ARG A 22 -25.36 -12.45 -7.95
CA ARG A 22 -24.34 -11.50 -8.42
C ARG A 22 -23.01 -12.24 -8.60
N THR A 23 -22.22 -11.82 -9.57
CA THR A 23 -20.83 -12.28 -9.71
C THR A 23 -19.90 -11.14 -9.28
N LEU A 24 -19.10 -11.38 -8.25
CA LEU A 24 -18.17 -10.41 -7.70
C LEU A 24 -16.75 -10.80 -8.09
N THR A 25 -16.07 -9.94 -8.85
CA THR A 25 -14.66 -10.12 -9.22
C THR A 25 -13.82 -9.13 -8.43
N PRO A 26 -13.05 -9.58 -7.42
CA PRO A 26 -12.19 -8.69 -6.66
C PRO A 26 -11.00 -8.26 -7.53
N VAL A 27 -10.59 -7.01 -7.38
CA VAL A 27 -9.42 -6.44 -8.06
C VAL A 27 -8.46 -5.96 -6.98
N VAL A 28 -7.23 -6.47 -7.04
CA VAL A 28 -6.18 -6.18 -6.08
C VAL A 28 -4.93 -5.69 -6.79
N ARG A 29 -4.13 -4.89 -6.09
CA ARG A 29 -2.76 -4.57 -6.49
C ARG A 29 -1.81 -5.45 -5.71
N VAL A 30 -0.95 -6.17 -6.41
CA VAL A 30 0.10 -7.00 -5.80
C VAL A 30 1.42 -6.29 -6.00
N LEU A 31 2.18 -6.15 -4.91
CA LEU A 31 3.56 -5.69 -4.92
C LEU A 31 4.43 -6.84 -4.46
N SER A 32 5.33 -7.33 -5.28
CA SER A 32 6.20 -8.46 -4.94
C SER A 32 7.68 -8.13 -5.13
N VAL A 33 8.50 -8.71 -4.27
CA VAL A 33 9.97 -8.66 -4.34
C VAL A 33 10.49 -10.06 -4.10
N LEU A 34 11.40 -10.52 -4.95
CA LEU A 34 12.05 -11.82 -4.86
C LEU A 34 13.56 -11.63 -4.76
N GLY A 35 14.21 -12.32 -3.83
CA GLY A 35 15.66 -12.34 -3.70
C GLY A 35 16.20 -13.76 -3.84
N HIS A 36 17.36 -13.90 -4.45
CA HIS A 36 18.03 -15.20 -4.59
C HIS A 36 19.54 -15.06 -4.43
N HIS A 37 20.16 -16.13 -3.95
CA HIS A 37 21.61 -16.27 -3.89
C HIS A 37 22.01 -17.72 -4.18
N GLY A 38 23.04 -17.90 -4.98
CA GLY A 38 23.58 -19.21 -5.29
C GLY A 38 25.10 -19.15 -5.41
N THR A 39 25.74 -20.23 -4.99
CA THR A 39 27.18 -20.41 -5.13
C THR A 39 27.46 -21.74 -5.82
N VAL A 40 28.27 -21.69 -6.87
CA VAL A 40 28.76 -22.87 -7.58
C VAL A 40 30.20 -23.12 -7.13
N ARG A 41 30.46 -24.31 -6.58
CA ARG A 41 31.80 -24.80 -6.22
C ARG A 41 32.13 -26.03 -7.05
N GLU A 42 33.41 -26.39 -7.08
CA GLU A 42 34.00 -27.47 -7.88
C GLU A 42 33.31 -28.85 -7.70
N ARG A 43 32.64 -29.07 -6.55
CA ARG A 43 31.89 -30.31 -6.24
C ARG A 43 30.48 -30.08 -5.67
N SER A 44 29.99 -28.85 -5.59
CA SER A 44 28.64 -28.58 -5.06
C SER A 44 27.98 -27.36 -5.69
N VAL A 45 26.66 -27.44 -5.80
CA VAL A 45 25.79 -26.32 -6.19
C VAL A 45 24.82 -26.12 -5.04
N GLU A 46 24.88 -24.96 -4.38
CA GLU A 46 23.96 -24.58 -3.33
C GLU A 46 23.28 -23.26 -3.68
N GLY A 47 21.99 -23.18 -3.39
CA GLY A 47 21.18 -21.98 -3.63
C GLY A 47 20.08 -21.84 -2.59
N SER A 48 19.76 -20.59 -2.25
CA SER A 48 18.62 -20.22 -1.43
C SER A 48 17.94 -18.97 -1.99
N GLY A 49 16.64 -18.84 -1.74
CA GLY A 49 15.85 -17.71 -2.19
C GLY A 49 14.75 -17.36 -1.19
N TRP A 50 14.24 -16.15 -1.30
CA TRP A 50 13.14 -15.62 -0.50
C TRP A 50 12.25 -14.72 -1.34
N GLY A 51 11.01 -14.52 -0.91
CA GLY A 51 10.09 -13.61 -1.57
C GLY A 51 9.07 -13.05 -0.60
N VAL A 52 8.64 -11.82 -0.84
CA VAL A 52 7.56 -11.15 -0.11
C VAL A 52 6.55 -10.59 -1.11
N ALA A 53 5.27 -10.67 -0.77
CA ALA A 53 4.20 -10.08 -1.55
C ALA A 53 3.24 -9.31 -0.63
N LEU A 54 2.93 -8.08 -0.99
CA LEU A 54 1.93 -7.25 -0.36
C LEU A 54 0.71 -7.16 -1.29
N VAL A 55 -0.46 -7.47 -0.75
CA VAL A 55 -1.74 -7.40 -1.49
C VAL A 55 -2.54 -6.23 -0.98
N LYS A 56 -2.88 -5.30 -1.89
CA LYS A 56 -3.72 -4.14 -1.60
C LYS A 56 -5.05 -4.24 -2.36
N PRO A 57 -6.20 -4.40 -1.68
CA PRO A 57 -7.50 -4.33 -2.32
C PRO A 57 -7.72 -2.98 -3.00
N LEU A 58 -8.27 -2.97 -4.22
CA LEU A 58 -8.60 -1.75 -4.96
C LEU A 58 -10.11 -1.57 -5.11
N GLN A 59 -10.79 -2.60 -5.61
CA GLN A 59 -12.21 -2.53 -5.94
C GLN A 59 -12.80 -3.94 -6.11
N VAL A 60 -14.12 -4.02 -6.13
CA VAL A 60 -14.88 -5.19 -6.54
C VAL A 60 -15.71 -4.84 -7.77
N ILE A 61 -15.60 -5.66 -8.81
CA ILE A 61 -16.46 -5.57 -9.99
C ILE A 61 -17.67 -6.47 -9.76
N GLU A 62 -18.85 -5.88 -9.66
CA GLU A 62 -20.13 -6.60 -9.58
C GLU A 62 -20.72 -6.74 -10.99
N GLN A 63 -21.02 -7.98 -11.39
CA GLN A 63 -21.87 -8.28 -12.54
C GLN A 63 -23.23 -8.79 -12.06
N ARG A 64 -24.29 -8.10 -12.47
CA ARG A 64 -25.68 -8.43 -12.17
C ARG A 64 -26.55 -8.10 -13.38
N ASP A 65 -27.38 -9.04 -13.81
CA ASP A 65 -28.32 -8.85 -14.93
C ASP A 65 -27.65 -8.31 -16.21
N GLY A 66 -26.41 -8.76 -16.49
CA GLY A 66 -25.60 -8.31 -17.62
C GLY A 66 -24.96 -6.91 -17.46
N LYS A 67 -25.22 -6.23 -16.34
CA LYS A 67 -24.64 -4.92 -16.03
C LYS A 67 -23.41 -5.05 -15.12
N GLU A 68 -22.36 -4.33 -15.48
CA GLU A 68 -21.14 -4.20 -14.68
C GLU A 68 -21.22 -2.94 -13.79
N THR A 69 -20.92 -3.09 -12.51
CA THR A 69 -20.83 -2.00 -11.52
C THR A 69 -19.52 -2.12 -10.76
N VAL A 70 -18.81 -1.01 -10.58
CA VAL A 70 -17.52 -0.99 -9.87
C VAL A 70 -17.71 -0.42 -8.48
N HIS A 71 -17.30 -1.18 -7.47
CA HIS A 71 -17.31 -0.77 -6.06
C HIS A 71 -15.88 -0.55 -5.56
N PRO A 72 -15.43 0.71 -5.41
CA PRO A 72 -14.09 0.99 -4.90
C PRO A 72 -13.98 0.59 -3.42
N ILE A 73 -12.81 0.07 -3.03
CA ILE A 73 -12.46 -0.20 -1.64
C ILE A 73 -11.58 0.95 -1.16
N PRO A 74 -12.08 1.87 -0.32
CA PRO A 74 -11.31 3.02 0.13
C PRO A 74 -10.18 2.64 1.09
N ASP A 75 -9.05 3.32 0.96
CA ASP A 75 -7.90 3.18 1.87
C ASP A 75 -8.11 4.05 3.12
N ALA A 76 -8.89 3.52 4.07
CA ALA A 76 -9.22 4.21 5.32
C ALA A 76 -7.96 4.55 6.15
N THR A 77 -6.95 3.68 6.11
CA THR A 77 -5.69 3.88 6.84
C THR A 77 -4.91 5.06 6.28
N ALA A 78 -4.73 5.14 4.96
CA ALA A 78 -4.05 6.29 4.34
C ALA A 78 -4.81 7.59 4.57
N ALA A 79 -6.16 7.56 4.55
CA ALA A 79 -6.97 8.71 4.86
C ALA A 79 -6.77 9.19 6.31
N ALA A 80 -6.80 8.28 7.28
CA ALA A 80 -6.56 8.59 8.68
C ALA A 80 -5.14 9.15 8.91
N LEU A 81 -4.12 8.53 8.33
CA LEU A 81 -2.73 9.01 8.42
C LEU A 81 -2.56 10.42 7.83
N ARG A 82 -3.22 10.72 6.71
CA ARG A 82 -3.21 12.08 6.13
C ARG A 82 -3.88 13.09 7.05
N GLN A 83 -5.00 12.74 7.66
CA GLN A 83 -5.68 13.61 8.63
C GLN A 83 -4.80 13.87 9.85
N MET A 84 -4.16 12.84 10.39
CA MET A 84 -3.21 12.98 11.51
C MET A 84 -2.03 13.89 11.14
N ALA A 85 -1.47 13.74 9.94
CA ALA A 85 -0.38 14.59 9.45
C ALA A 85 -0.81 16.07 9.27
N LEU A 86 -2.03 16.31 8.80
CA LEU A 86 -2.58 17.66 8.68
C LEU A 86 -2.75 18.31 10.05
N VAL A 87 -3.29 17.57 11.03
CA VAL A 87 -3.46 18.06 12.40
C VAL A 87 -2.11 18.38 13.04
N SER A 88 -1.11 17.51 12.92
CA SER A 88 0.21 17.76 13.50
C SER A 88 0.89 18.99 12.88
N LEU A 89 0.73 19.19 11.56
CA LEU A 89 1.24 20.36 10.87
C LEU A 89 0.57 21.64 11.37
N LEU A 90 -0.76 21.64 11.53
CA LEU A 90 -1.49 22.79 12.08
C LEU A 90 -1.05 23.12 13.51
N VAL A 91 -0.93 22.12 14.38
CA VAL A 91 -0.44 22.31 15.76
C VAL A 91 0.97 22.89 15.77
N SER A 92 1.85 22.41 14.89
CA SER A 92 3.22 22.92 14.77
C SER A 92 3.24 24.39 14.35
N VAL A 93 2.43 24.76 13.34
CA VAL A 93 2.31 26.15 12.88
C VAL A 93 1.79 27.05 14.00
N VAL A 94 0.70 26.65 14.67
CA VAL A 94 0.15 27.41 15.80
C VAL A 94 1.18 27.59 16.92
N SER A 95 1.93 26.54 17.25
CA SER A 95 2.97 26.60 18.27
C SER A 95 4.07 27.60 17.90
N LEU A 96 4.51 27.61 16.64
CA LEU A 96 5.49 28.57 16.16
C LEU A 96 4.98 30.01 16.20
N VAL A 97 3.72 30.23 15.83
CA VAL A 97 3.08 31.56 15.91
C VAL A 97 3.04 32.03 17.36
N LEU A 98 2.63 31.17 18.30
CA LEU A 98 2.59 31.51 19.72
C LEU A 98 3.98 31.85 20.26
N ILE A 99 5.01 31.09 19.88
CA ILE A 99 6.39 31.37 20.27
C ILE A 99 6.84 32.73 19.72
N ALA A 100 6.56 33.03 18.44
CA ALA A 100 6.92 34.30 17.81
C ALA A 100 6.24 35.49 18.51
N VAL A 101 4.94 35.38 18.79
CA VAL A 101 4.17 36.40 19.52
C VAL A 101 4.73 36.59 20.94
N SER A 102 5.02 35.49 21.65
CA SER A 102 5.56 35.58 23.01
C SER A 102 6.93 36.26 23.06
N ARG A 103 7.76 36.10 22.02
CA ARG A 103 9.06 36.79 21.92
C ARG A 103 8.86 38.25 21.63
N ALA A 104 8.00 38.59 20.67
CA ALA A 104 7.71 39.98 20.32
C ALA A 104 7.14 40.78 21.51
N VAL A 105 6.33 40.16 22.37
CA VAL A 105 5.80 40.79 23.60
C VAL A 105 6.86 40.93 24.70
N ARG A 106 7.87 40.05 24.73
CA ARG A 106 8.92 40.07 25.76
C ARG A 106 10.05 41.04 25.42
N ASP A 107 10.29 41.27 24.14
CA ASP A 107 11.35 42.13 23.61
C ASP A 107 10.90 43.59 23.37
N GLY A 108 9.61 43.90 23.56
CA GLY A 108 9.03 45.25 23.47
C GLY A 108 8.55 45.78 24.81
#